data_AF-A0A2A2FZW5-F1
#
_entry.id   AF-A0A2A2FZW5-F1
#
_cell.length_a   1.000
_cell.length_b   1.000
_cell.length_c   1.000
_cell.angle_alpha   90.00
_cell.angle_beta   90.00
_cell.angle_gamma   90.00
#
_symmetry.space_group_name_H-M   'P 1'
#
loop_
_entity.id
_entity.type
_entity.pdbx_description
1 polymer ?
#
loop_
_entity_poly.entity_id
_entity_poly.type
_entity_poly.pdbx_seq_one_letter_code
_entity_poly.pdbx_strand_id
1 'polypeptide(L)'
;MPFEVFDKRMTPLAKAPSVTIQKRGVISLNKAAHDLINNAETVELLYDHDRQVMALRVADDSAPHAYAVRNGSKRGPGQAVVSATAFTAHYDIDTTATRRWKPFVEDGMLCVDLTQEGTVITGNRAKAIDAAASTDISTADQAADIGLTAETE
;
A
#
# COMPACT_ATOMS: atom_id res chain seq x y z
N MET A 1 15.56 -45.95 -0.45
CA MET A 1 15.00 -44.70 0.10
C MET A 1 13.81 -44.31 -0.77
N PRO A 2 12.57 -44.27 -0.27
CA PRO A 2 11.45 -43.85 -1.10
C PRO A 2 11.45 -42.32 -1.16
N PHE A 3 11.73 -41.75 -2.34
CA PHE A 3 11.50 -40.34 -2.61
C PHE A 3 10.06 -40.18 -3.11
N GLU A 4 9.33 -39.25 -2.52
CA GLU A 4 7.96 -38.93 -2.91
C GLU A 4 7.96 -37.82 -3.98
N VAL A 5 7.16 -37.99 -5.04
CA VAL A 5 7.04 -37.02 -6.13
C VAL A 5 6.10 -35.90 -5.67
N PHE A 6 6.64 -34.69 -5.51
CA PHE A 6 5.86 -33.51 -5.16
C PHE A 6 4.91 -33.12 -6.32
N ASP A 7 3.61 -33.39 -6.15
CA ASP A 7 2.59 -32.93 -7.08
C ASP A 7 2.30 -31.43 -6.85
N LYS A 8 2.82 -30.60 -7.76
CA LYS A 8 2.64 -29.14 -7.76
C LYS A 8 1.15 -28.71 -7.77
N ARG A 9 0.22 -29.59 -8.11
CA ARG A 9 -1.24 -29.31 -8.10
C ARG A 9 -1.88 -29.41 -6.72
N MET A 10 -1.21 -30.03 -5.75
CA MET A 10 -1.66 -30.12 -4.35
C MET A 10 -1.27 -28.90 -3.50
N THR A 11 -0.52 -27.94 -4.07
CA THR A 11 -0.21 -26.70 -3.35
C THR A 11 -1.48 -25.86 -3.25
N PRO A 12 -1.95 -25.49 -2.03
CA PRO A 12 -3.11 -24.63 -1.87
C PRO A 12 -2.85 -23.30 -2.59
N LEU A 13 -3.50 -23.10 -3.73
CA LEU A 13 -3.32 -21.91 -4.56
C LEU A 13 -4.04 -20.68 -3.97
N ALA A 14 -4.78 -20.87 -2.87
CA ALA A 14 -5.43 -19.80 -2.13
C ALA A 14 -4.39 -19.03 -1.33
N LYS A 15 -3.98 -17.87 -1.85
CA LYS A 15 -3.18 -16.91 -1.08
C LYS A 15 -3.99 -16.48 0.15
N ALA A 16 -3.39 -16.58 1.33
CA ALA A 16 -3.99 -16.10 2.57
C ALA A 16 -4.51 -14.66 2.41
N PRO A 17 -5.66 -14.31 3.01
CA PRO A 17 -6.20 -12.96 2.95
C PRO A 17 -5.17 -11.97 3.49
N SER A 18 -5.00 -10.85 2.78
CA SER A 18 -4.04 -9.82 3.18
C SER A 18 -4.54 -8.44 2.81
N VAL A 19 -4.32 -7.50 3.73
CA VAL A 19 -4.60 -6.08 3.56
C VAL A 19 -3.26 -5.35 3.60
N THR A 20 -3.05 -4.46 2.64
CA THR A 20 -1.83 -3.66 2.55
C THR A 20 -2.20 -2.20 2.56
N ILE A 21 -1.69 -1.45 3.54
CA ILE A 21 -1.76 0.01 3.56
C ILE A 21 -0.47 0.51 2.91
N GLN A 22 -0.63 1.23 1.81
CA GLN A 22 0.46 1.79 1.04
C GLN A 22 0.76 3.21 1.50
N LYS A 23 1.89 3.73 1.02
CA LYS A 23 2.20 5.15 1.15
C LYS A 23 1.04 6.02 0.67
N ARG A 24 0.81 7.15 1.35
CA ARG A 24 -0.26 8.12 1.04
C ARG A 24 -1.69 7.61 1.30
N GLY A 25 -1.85 6.56 2.10
CA GLY A 25 -3.17 6.11 2.58
C GLY A 25 -4.00 5.35 1.55
N VAL A 26 -3.36 4.69 0.59
CA VAL A 26 -4.06 3.78 -0.33
C VAL A 26 -4.13 2.40 0.30
N ILE A 27 -5.33 1.86 0.47
CA ILE A 27 -5.54 0.50 0.99
C ILE A 27 -5.72 -0.44 -0.19
N SER A 28 -5.08 -1.61 -0.12
CA SER A 28 -5.19 -2.62 -1.15
C SER A 28 -5.42 -4.01 -0.56
N LEU A 29 -6.40 -4.71 -1.14
CA LEU A 29 -6.90 -6.01 -0.72
C LEU A 29 -6.55 -7.04 -1.79
N ASN A 30 -6.06 -8.20 -1.39
CA ASN A 30 -5.98 -9.32 -2.32
C ASN A 30 -7.37 -9.94 -2.54
N LYS A 31 -7.48 -10.81 -3.55
CA LYS A 31 -8.74 -11.49 -3.87
C LYS A 31 -9.37 -12.19 -2.66
N ALA A 32 -8.59 -12.93 -1.88
CA ALA A 32 -9.11 -13.61 -0.70
C ALA A 32 -9.69 -12.66 0.35
N ALA A 33 -9.07 -11.49 0.58
CA ALA A 33 -9.61 -10.48 1.48
C ALA A 33 -10.85 -9.77 0.90
N HIS A 34 -10.91 -9.57 -0.41
CA HIS A 34 -12.10 -8.99 -1.07
C HIS A 34 -13.28 -9.97 -1.07
N ASP A 35 -13.02 -11.27 -1.21
CA ASP A 35 -14.04 -12.32 -1.11
C ASP A 35 -14.65 -12.37 0.32
N LEU A 36 -13.90 -12.01 1.38
CA LEU A 36 -14.43 -11.94 2.75
C LEU A 36 -15.48 -10.84 2.95
N ILE A 37 -15.48 -9.81 2.11
CA ILE A 37 -16.50 -8.75 2.07
C ILE A 37 -17.45 -8.92 0.90
N ASN A 38 -17.66 -10.16 0.44
CA ASN A 38 -18.56 -10.53 -0.66
C ASN A 38 -18.28 -9.79 -1.98
N ASN A 39 -17.02 -9.46 -2.25
CA ASN A 39 -16.63 -8.67 -3.43
C ASN A 39 -17.35 -7.31 -3.52
N ALA A 40 -17.61 -6.65 -2.38
CA ALA A 40 -18.27 -5.36 -2.33
C ALA A 40 -17.61 -4.32 -3.23
N GLU A 41 -18.44 -3.56 -3.95
CA GLU A 41 -18.04 -2.43 -4.80
C GLU A 41 -17.88 -1.14 -3.99
N THR A 42 -18.53 -1.07 -2.84
CA THR A 42 -18.57 0.09 -1.95
C THR A 42 -18.40 -0.35 -0.51
N VAL A 43 -17.54 0.34 0.23
CA VAL A 43 -17.23 0.05 1.62
C VAL A 43 -17.22 1.31 2.48
N GLU A 44 -17.61 1.16 3.73
CA GLU A 44 -17.39 2.15 4.76
C GLU A 44 -16.10 1.84 5.52
N LEU A 45 -15.36 2.90 5.83
CA LEU A 45 -14.14 2.83 6.63
C LEU A 45 -14.46 3.23 8.06
N LEU A 46 -14.21 2.33 8.99
CA LEU A 46 -14.46 2.50 10.41
C LEU A 46 -13.13 2.44 11.17
N TYR A 47 -13.02 3.22 12.25
CA TYR A 47 -11.87 3.20 13.14
C TYR A 47 -12.33 3.06 14.58
N ASP A 48 -11.77 2.09 15.28
CA ASP A 48 -11.90 1.93 16.72
C ASP A 48 -10.67 2.56 17.38
N HIS A 49 -10.87 3.69 18.06
CA HIS A 49 -9.81 4.41 18.76
C HIS A 49 -9.26 3.65 19.97
N ASP A 50 -10.11 2.89 20.66
CA ASP A 50 -9.74 2.21 21.90
C ASP A 50 -8.88 0.98 21.58
N ARG A 51 -9.23 0.26 20.52
CA ARG A 51 -8.48 -0.93 20.05
C ARG A 51 -7.41 -0.60 19.00
N GLN A 52 -7.40 0.62 18.46
CA GLN A 52 -6.62 1.02 17.28
C GLN A 52 -6.81 0.06 16.10
N VAL A 53 -8.06 -0.35 15.86
CA VAL A 53 -8.45 -1.29 14.81
C VAL A 53 -9.15 -0.52 13.69
N MET A 54 -8.71 -0.75 12.45
CA MET A 54 -9.42 -0.28 11.25
C MET A 54 -10.35 -1.38 10.75
N ALA A 55 -11.58 -1.05 10.38
CA ALA A 55 -12.52 -2.00 9.79
C ALA A 55 -13.08 -1.49 8.45
N LEU A 56 -13.29 -2.44 7.53
CA LEU A 56 -13.96 -2.22 6.26
C LEU A 56 -15.31 -2.95 6.31
N ARG A 57 -16.40 -2.19 6.19
CA ARG A 57 -17.76 -2.72 6.17
C ARG A 57 -18.38 -2.54 4.79
N VAL A 58 -19.15 -3.52 4.32
CA VAL A 58 -19.94 -3.36 3.09
C VAL A 58 -20.96 -2.24 3.27
N ALA A 59 -21.04 -1.33 2.31
CA ALA A 59 -21.91 -0.17 2.35
C ALA A 59 -22.73 -0.03 1.08
N ASP A 60 -23.85 0.67 1.16
CA ASP A 60 -24.63 1.07 0.01
C ASP A 60 -23.90 2.20 -0.76
N ASP A 61 -23.95 2.17 -2.09
CA ASP A 61 -23.39 3.23 -2.95
C ASP A 61 -24.08 4.59 -2.73
N SER A 62 -25.32 4.58 -2.22
CA SER A 62 -26.02 5.80 -1.84
C SER A 62 -25.51 6.44 -0.54
N ALA A 63 -24.66 5.77 0.24
CA ALA A 63 -24.19 6.30 1.51
C ALA A 63 -23.14 7.40 1.29
N PRO A 64 -23.27 8.58 1.93
CA PRO A 64 -22.35 9.71 1.72
C PRO A 64 -20.91 9.44 2.20
N HIS A 65 -20.72 8.38 2.97
CA HIS A 65 -19.43 7.95 3.54
C HIS A 65 -18.94 6.63 2.94
N ALA A 66 -19.57 6.16 1.85
CA ALA A 66 -19.11 5.02 1.09
C ALA A 66 -17.87 5.38 0.26
N TYR A 67 -16.90 4.49 0.27
CA TYR A 67 -15.70 4.52 -0.55
C TYR A 67 -15.80 3.45 -1.62
N ALA A 68 -15.59 3.85 -2.88
CA ALA A 68 -15.57 2.93 -4.00
C ALA A 68 -14.33 2.02 -3.96
N VAL A 69 -14.56 0.72 -4.07
CA VAL A 69 -13.56 -0.33 -4.21
C VAL A 69 -13.25 -0.51 -5.70
N ARG A 70 -12.03 -0.19 -6.10
CA ARG A 70 -11.59 -0.26 -7.50
C ARG A 70 -10.76 -1.51 -7.74
N ASN A 71 -11.11 -2.28 -8.76
CA ASN A 71 -10.32 -3.44 -9.17
C ASN A 71 -9.19 -3.01 -10.12
N GLY A 72 -7.94 -3.25 -9.70
CA GLY A 72 -6.74 -2.76 -10.41
C GLY A 72 -6.39 -3.49 -11.72
N SER A 73 -7.03 -4.61 -12.04
CA SER A 73 -6.81 -5.33 -13.31
C SER A 73 -8.01 -6.16 -13.74
N LYS A 74 -8.37 -6.09 -15.02
CA LYS A 74 -9.34 -6.99 -15.68
C LYS A 74 -8.72 -8.35 -16.10
N ARG A 75 -7.39 -8.52 -16.02
CA ARG A 75 -6.63 -9.65 -16.62
C ARG A 75 -5.71 -10.41 -15.64
N GLY A 76 -6.04 -10.47 -14.36
CA GLY A 76 -5.29 -11.25 -13.37
C GLY A 76 -6.05 -11.37 -12.05
N PRO A 77 -5.48 -12.03 -11.01
CA PRO A 77 -6.08 -12.02 -9.67
C PRO A 77 -6.13 -10.58 -9.18
N GLY A 78 -7.28 -9.94 -9.38
CA GLY A 78 -7.48 -8.51 -9.21
C GLY A 78 -7.20 -8.10 -7.78
N GLN A 79 -6.34 -7.09 -7.63
CA GLN A 79 -6.20 -6.38 -6.36
C GLN A 79 -7.31 -5.35 -6.29
N ALA A 80 -8.10 -5.39 -5.22
CA ALA A 80 -9.09 -4.37 -4.92
C ALA A 80 -8.41 -3.22 -4.16
N VAL A 81 -8.72 -1.98 -4.52
CA VAL A 81 -8.04 -0.78 -4.02
C VAL A 81 -9.07 0.23 -3.53
N VAL A 82 -8.82 0.81 -2.36
CA VAL A 82 -9.65 1.84 -1.74
C VAL A 82 -8.78 3.07 -1.46
N SER A 83 -9.24 4.23 -1.92
CA SER A 83 -8.57 5.52 -1.68
C SER A 83 -8.93 6.06 -0.31
N ALA A 84 -8.20 5.63 0.73
CA ALA A 84 -8.45 5.98 2.12
C ALA A 84 -7.57 7.13 2.65
N THR A 85 -7.03 7.98 1.77
CA THR A 85 -6.08 9.04 2.16
C THR A 85 -6.64 9.98 3.24
N ALA A 86 -7.89 10.40 3.09
CA ALA A 86 -8.55 11.26 4.09
C ALA A 86 -8.74 10.54 5.43
N PHE A 87 -9.13 9.25 5.39
CA PHE A 87 -9.29 8.42 6.57
C PHE A 87 -7.97 8.23 7.32
N THR A 88 -6.90 7.84 6.63
CA THR A 88 -5.59 7.64 7.26
C THR A 88 -5.00 8.93 7.82
N ALA A 89 -5.25 10.08 7.16
CA ALA A 89 -4.81 11.38 7.65
C ALA A 89 -5.64 11.84 8.87
N HIS A 90 -6.94 11.54 8.89
CA HIS A 90 -7.83 11.92 9.98
C HIS A 90 -7.51 11.19 11.29
N TYR A 91 -7.17 9.89 11.19
CA TYR A 91 -6.86 9.04 12.35
C TYR A 91 -5.35 8.88 12.62
N ASP A 92 -4.51 9.70 11.97
CA ASP A 92 -3.04 9.71 12.12
C ASP A 92 -2.38 8.33 11.97
N ILE A 93 -2.86 7.54 11.00
CA ILE A 93 -2.32 6.21 10.71
C ILE A 93 -0.96 6.36 10.01
N ASP A 94 0.09 5.70 10.53
CA ASP A 94 1.43 5.70 9.92
C ASP A 94 1.38 5.09 8.50
N THR A 95 1.47 5.97 7.50
CA THR A 95 1.56 5.61 6.08
C THR A 95 2.92 5.95 5.48
N THR A 96 3.96 6.13 6.30
CA THR A 96 5.32 6.44 5.82
C THR A 96 5.92 5.29 5.02
N ALA A 97 5.61 4.05 5.42
CA ALA A 97 6.00 2.82 4.76
C ALA A 97 4.78 2.01 4.30
N THR A 98 4.94 1.29 3.19
CA THR A 98 3.93 0.29 2.80
C THR A 98 4.05 -0.90 3.73
N ARG A 99 2.96 -1.25 4.40
CA ARG A 99 2.91 -2.36 5.35
C ARG A 99 1.72 -3.27 5.03
N ARG A 100 1.87 -4.57 5.32
CA ARG A 100 0.85 -5.60 5.12
C ARG A 100 0.46 -6.24 6.45
N TRP A 101 -0.84 -6.42 6.62
CA TRP A 101 -1.43 -7.09 7.76
C TRP A 101 -2.26 -8.30 7.32
N LYS A 102 -2.41 -9.24 8.24
CA LYS A 102 -3.38 -10.32 8.15
C LYS A 102 -4.72 -9.81 8.72
N PRO A 103 -5.77 -9.67 7.89
CA PRO A 103 -7.06 -9.26 8.40
C PRO A 103 -7.75 -10.40 9.14
N PHE A 104 -8.74 -10.03 9.95
CA PHE A 104 -9.70 -10.94 10.56
C PHE A 104 -11.12 -10.42 10.29
N VAL A 105 -12.11 -11.30 10.34
CA VAL A 105 -13.52 -10.91 10.17
C VAL A 105 -14.16 -10.85 11.54
N GLU A 106 -14.81 -9.75 11.85
CA GLU A 106 -15.57 -9.51 13.08
C GLU A 106 -16.91 -8.87 12.66
N ASP A 107 -18.03 -9.49 13.04
CA ASP A 107 -19.39 -9.01 12.72
C ASP A 107 -19.66 -8.68 11.23
N GLY A 108 -19.05 -9.45 10.32
CA GLY A 108 -19.19 -9.24 8.87
C GLY A 108 -18.37 -8.06 8.33
N MET A 109 -17.49 -7.48 9.16
CA MET A 109 -16.54 -6.44 8.78
C MET A 109 -15.14 -7.03 8.67
N LEU A 110 -14.36 -6.53 7.72
CA LEU A 110 -12.96 -6.91 7.57
C LEU A 110 -12.09 -5.98 8.42
N CYS A 111 -11.57 -6.50 9.52
CA CYS A 111 -10.82 -5.76 10.52
C CYS A 111 -9.30 -5.97 10.37
N VAL A 112 -8.56 -4.92 10.68
CA VAL A 112 -7.10 -4.86 10.67
C VAL A 112 -6.64 -4.23 11.98
N ASP A 113 -5.90 -5.01 12.76
CA ASP A 113 -5.27 -4.56 13.99
C ASP A 113 -3.98 -3.79 13.64
N LEU A 114 -3.98 -2.47 13.89
CA LEU A 114 -2.84 -1.61 13.61
C LEU A 114 -1.82 -1.59 14.76
N THR A 115 -2.15 -2.16 15.93
CA THR A 115 -1.19 -2.31 17.04
C THR A 115 -0.14 -3.38 16.72
N GLN A 116 -0.49 -4.33 15.86
CA GLN A 116 0.44 -5.34 15.38
C GLN A 116 1.39 -4.75 14.34
N GLU A 117 2.69 -5.08 14.48
CA GLU A 117 3.70 -4.69 13.52
C GLU A 117 3.40 -5.32 12.14
N GLY A 118 2.85 -4.50 11.23
CA GLY A 118 2.62 -4.90 9.86
C GLY A 118 3.93 -5.24 9.16
N THR A 119 3.92 -6.28 8.31
CA THR A 119 5.10 -6.66 7.52
C THR A 119 5.41 -5.57 6.51
N VAL A 120 6.58 -4.94 6.64
CA VAL A 120 7.03 -3.88 5.73
C VAL A 120 7.25 -4.49 4.34
N ILE A 121 6.63 -3.88 3.32
CA ILE A 121 6.85 -4.23 1.92
C ILE A 121 7.77 -3.18 1.31
N THR A 122 9.03 -3.54 1.14
CA THR A 122 9.96 -2.80 0.31
C THR A 122 9.73 -3.16 -1.17
N GLY A 123 9.36 -2.18 -1.98
CA GLY A 123 9.31 -2.37 -3.43
C GLY A 123 10.73 -2.40 -4.01
N ASN A 124 10.95 -3.20 -5.06
CA ASN A 124 12.22 -3.24 -5.81
C ASN A 124 12.71 -1.85 -6.30
N ARG A 125 11.83 -0.83 -6.35
CA ARG A 125 12.18 0.55 -6.70
C ARG A 125 12.91 1.33 -5.61
N ALA A 126 12.86 0.94 -4.33
CA ALA A 126 13.68 1.60 -3.31
C ALA A 126 15.18 1.45 -3.61
N LYS A 127 15.57 0.32 -4.21
CA LYS A 127 16.94 0.06 -4.66
C LYS A 127 17.39 0.96 -5.82
N ALA A 128 16.45 1.56 -6.56
CA ALA A 128 16.77 2.45 -7.68
C ALA A 128 16.98 3.91 -7.26
N ILE A 129 16.49 4.32 -6.08
CA ILE A 129 16.71 5.69 -5.57
C ILE A 129 18.04 5.77 -4.82
N ASP A 130 18.40 4.75 -4.02
CA ASP A 130 19.71 4.72 -3.33
C ASP A 130 20.90 4.61 -4.29
N ALA A 131 20.71 4.06 -5.49
CA ALA A 131 21.77 3.96 -6.50
C ALA A 131 21.99 5.27 -7.30
N ALA A 132 21.02 6.19 -7.30
CA ALA A 132 21.10 7.45 -8.05
C ALA A 132 21.60 8.63 -7.19
N ALA A 133 21.57 8.51 -5.86
CA ALA A 133 21.94 9.60 -4.96
C ALA A 133 23.45 9.70 -4.66
N SER A 134 24.28 8.77 -5.14
CA SER A 134 25.71 8.71 -4.82
C SER A 134 26.66 9.27 -5.89
N THR A 135 26.18 9.89 -6.98
CA THR A 135 27.06 10.30 -8.11
C THR A 135 27.32 11.80 -8.25
N ASP A 136 26.55 12.70 -7.63
CA ASP A 136 26.61 14.14 -7.97
C ASP A 136 27.28 15.07 -6.94
N ILE A 137 28.30 14.60 -6.21
CA ILE A 137 29.11 15.51 -5.37
C ILE A 137 30.61 15.24 -5.54
N SER A 138 31.15 15.67 -6.68
CA SER A 138 32.56 16.04 -6.82
C SER A 138 32.75 16.63 -8.21
N THR A 139 32.74 17.97 -8.32
CA THR A 139 33.76 18.81 -8.99
C THR A 139 33.18 20.22 -9.12
N ALA A 140 33.32 21.02 -8.07
CA ALA A 140 33.17 22.48 -8.17
C ALA A 140 34.30 23.09 -7.34
N ASP A 141 35.48 23.22 -7.97
CA ASP A 141 36.45 24.21 -7.55
C ASP A 141 37.28 24.66 -8.76
N GLN A 142 37.59 25.97 -8.77
CA GLN A 142 38.49 26.71 -9.66
C GLN A 142 37.92 27.26 -10.98
N ALA A 143 37.46 28.52 -10.94
CA ALA A 143 38.03 29.60 -11.76
C ALA A 143 37.47 30.96 -11.30
N ALA A 144 38.20 31.65 -10.44
CA ALA A 144 38.17 33.11 -10.36
C ALA A 144 39.14 33.65 -11.41
N ASP A 145 38.72 34.60 -12.26
CA ASP A 145 39.50 35.83 -12.54
C ASP A 145 38.71 36.82 -13.41
N ILE A 146 38.66 38.08 -12.94
CA ILE A 146 38.55 39.41 -13.60
C ILE A 146 37.74 39.56 -14.92
N GLY A 147 36.83 40.52 -15.09
CA GLY A 147 36.82 41.91 -14.62
C GLY A 147 36.98 42.89 -15.79
N LEU A 148 35.85 43.34 -16.34
CA LEU A 148 35.55 44.69 -16.88
C LEU A 148 36.66 45.51 -17.61
N THR A 149 36.43 45.90 -18.87
CA THR A 149 36.23 47.31 -19.34
C THR A 149 35.99 47.38 -20.85
N ALA A 150 35.34 48.47 -21.27
CA ALA A 150 34.73 48.73 -22.57
C ALA A 150 35.56 49.68 -23.47
N GLU A 151 35.02 49.91 -24.67
CA GLU A 151 35.16 51.08 -25.56
C GLU A 151 36.26 51.10 -26.67
N THR A 152 35.77 51.35 -27.90
CA THR A 152 36.23 52.26 -28.99
C THR A 152 37.70 52.16 -29.44
N GLU A 153 38.02 51.85 -30.71
CA GLU A 153 37.84 52.66 -31.94
C GLU A 153 38.12 51.79 -33.18
#